data_AF-A0A922YXN0-F1
#
_entry.id   AF-A0A922YXN0-F1
#
_cell.length_a   1.000
_cell.length_b   1.000
_cell.length_c   1.000
_cell.angle_alpha   90.00
_cell.angle_beta   90.00
_cell.angle_gamma   90.00
#
_symmetry.space_group_name_H-M   'P 1'
#
loop_
_entity.id
_entity.type
_entity.pdbx_description
1 polymer ?
#
loop_
_entity_poly.entity_id
_entity_poly.type
_entity_poly.pdbx_seq_one_letter_code
_entity_poly.pdbx_strand_id
1 'polypeptide(L)'
;GALLPARLKVLFDGITEVVTRYQPEVSACEIVFVNVNPQATLLLGQARGACLTALVANHLPVAEYTALQLKKAVVGYGKAAKPQVQEMVKRLLKLPGLPGKDAADALGLAITHAQVSRTMLAINKVSPLQARTHGSYRDGRSY
;
A
#
# COMPACT_ATOMS: atom_id res chain seq x y z
N GLY A 1 -11.93 28.06 -1.58
CA GLY A 1 -11.20 26.78 -1.48
C GLY A 1 -11.33 26.26 -0.06
N ALA A 2 -11.68 24.98 0.12
CA ALA A 2 -11.97 24.42 1.45
C ALA A 2 -10.72 24.39 2.35
N LEU A 3 -10.91 24.65 3.64
CA LEU A 3 -9.86 24.57 4.66
C LEU A 3 -9.33 23.13 4.78
N LEU A 4 -8.09 22.98 5.26
CA LEU A 4 -7.41 21.69 5.41
C LEU A 4 -8.28 20.60 6.07
N PRO A 5 -8.97 20.84 7.21
CA PRO A 5 -9.80 19.79 7.84
C PRO A 5 -10.89 19.25 6.93
N ALA A 6 -11.54 20.11 6.14
CA ALA A 6 -12.58 19.69 5.19
C ALA A 6 -11.98 18.84 4.06
N ARG A 7 -10.76 19.16 3.60
CA ARG A 7 -10.06 18.33 2.59
C ARG A 7 -9.67 16.95 3.13
N LEU A 8 -9.28 16.86 4.40
CA LEU A 8 -9.02 15.57 5.05
C LEU A 8 -10.31 14.74 5.16
N LYS A 9 -11.44 15.37 5.48
CA LYS A 9 -12.74 14.69 5.48
C LYS A 9 -13.09 14.14 4.09
N VAL A 10 -12.86 14.91 3.03
CA VAL A 10 -13.09 14.45 1.65
C VAL A 10 -12.27 13.20 1.33
N LEU A 11 -11.00 13.13 1.76
CA LEU A 11 -10.18 11.92 1.58
C LEU A 11 -10.76 10.74 2.36
N PHE A 12 -11.13 10.96 3.62
CA PHE A 12 -11.70 9.91 4.48
C PHE A 12 -13.00 9.33 3.90
N ASP A 13 -13.93 10.21 3.54
CA ASP A 13 -15.23 9.83 2.97
C ASP A 13 -15.04 9.13 1.62
N GLY A 14 -14.17 9.64 0.77
CA GLY A 14 -13.90 9.07 -0.56
C GLY A 14 -13.28 7.68 -0.49
N ILE A 15 -12.35 7.45 0.45
CA ILE A 15 -11.81 6.09 0.70
C ILE A 15 -12.93 5.17 1.21
N THR A 16 -13.76 5.64 2.14
CA THR A 16 -14.90 4.86 2.65
C THR A 16 -15.88 4.49 1.53
N GLU A 17 -16.17 5.40 0.61
CA GLU A 17 -16.99 5.14 -0.58
C GLU A 17 -16.38 4.04 -1.46
N VAL A 18 -15.08 4.11 -1.75
CA VAL A 18 -14.37 3.12 -2.56
C VAL A 18 -14.39 1.75 -1.89
N VAL A 19 -14.11 1.67 -0.59
CA VAL A 19 -14.15 0.40 0.15
C VAL A 19 -15.56 -0.19 0.16
N THR A 20 -16.58 0.62 0.41
CA THR A 20 -17.98 0.18 0.42
C THR A 20 -18.42 -0.32 -0.96
N ARG A 21 -18.05 0.39 -2.03
CA ARG A 21 -18.44 0.06 -3.40
C ARG A 21 -17.78 -1.22 -3.91
N TYR A 22 -16.48 -1.38 -3.69
CA TYR A 22 -15.70 -2.45 -4.32
C TYR A 22 -15.39 -3.62 -3.39
N GLN A 23 -15.65 -3.50 -2.08
CA GLN A 23 -15.45 -4.54 -1.07
C GLN A 23 -14.10 -5.26 -1.20
N PRO A 24 -12.97 -4.53 -1.24
CA PRO A 24 -11.66 -5.17 -1.31
C PRO A 24 -11.37 -5.96 -0.04
N GLU A 25 -10.56 -7.01 -0.15
CA GLU A 25 -10.13 -7.82 1.01
C GLU A 25 -8.89 -7.22 1.70
N VAL A 26 -8.10 -6.44 0.97
CA VAL A 26 -6.85 -5.82 1.42
C VAL A 26 -6.64 -4.47 0.74
N SER A 27 -5.80 -3.63 1.32
CA SER A 27 -5.37 -2.36 0.75
C SER A 27 -3.85 -2.20 0.78
N ALA A 28 -3.34 -1.32 -0.07
CA ALA A 28 -1.93 -0.97 -0.13
C ALA A 28 -1.74 0.55 -0.15
N CYS A 29 -0.77 1.06 0.60
CA CYS A 29 -0.45 2.48 0.70
C CYS A 29 1.05 2.73 0.52
N GLU A 30 1.40 3.89 -0.03
CA GLU A 30 2.80 4.30 -0.11
C GLU A 30 3.32 4.78 1.25
N ILE A 31 4.57 4.44 1.56
CA ILE A 31 5.33 5.02 2.67
C ILE A 31 5.84 6.39 2.23
N VAL A 32 5.48 7.43 2.99
CA VAL A 32 5.96 8.79 2.76
C VAL A 32 7.22 9.02 3.60
N PHE A 33 8.27 9.52 2.95
CA PHE A 33 9.50 9.97 3.60
C PHE A 33 9.54 11.49 3.69
N VAL A 34 10.29 12.01 4.65
CA VAL A 34 10.54 13.45 4.78
C VAL A 34 11.25 13.96 3.53
N ASN A 35 10.73 15.03 2.94
CA ASN A 35 11.32 15.66 1.76
C ASN A 35 11.91 17.03 2.13
N VAL A 36 12.64 17.64 1.19
CA VAL A 36 13.35 18.92 1.34
C VAL A 36 12.45 20.05 1.83
N ASN A 37 11.14 20.00 1.54
CA ASN A 37 10.16 20.95 2.05
C ASN A 37 9.36 20.34 3.24
N PRO A 38 9.61 20.78 4.49
CA PRO A 38 8.93 20.25 5.67
C PRO A 38 7.43 20.57 5.70
N GLN A 39 7.00 21.73 5.19
CA GLN A 39 5.59 22.10 5.16
C GLN A 39 4.80 21.19 4.21
N ALA A 40 5.36 20.92 3.02
CA ALA A 40 4.76 19.98 2.07
C ALA A 40 4.73 18.55 2.65
N THR A 41 5.79 18.14 3.35
CA THR A 41 5.86 16.85 4.05
C THR A 41 4.75 16.73 5.10
N LEU A 42 4.54 17.76 5.92
CA LEU A 42 3.51 17.77 6.95
C LEU A 42 2.10 17.63 6.37
N LEU A 43 1.79 18.41 5.31
CA LEU A 43 0.50 18.33 4.62
C LEU A 43 0.26 16.95 3.99
N LEU A 44 1.28 16.37 3.36
CA LEU A 44 1.20 15.02 2.80
C LEU A 44 1.02 13.96 3.89
N GLY A 45 1.71 14.11 5.02
CA GLY A 45 1.54 13.25 6.20
C GLY A 45 0.12 13.29 6.77
N GLN A 46 -0.48 14.48 6.85
CA GLN A 46 -1.88 14.64 7.29
C GLN A 46 -2.87 14.00 6.32
N ALA A 47 -2.69 14.20 5.01
CA ALA A 47 -3.52 13.58 3.98
C ALA A 47 -3.41 12.05 4.03
N ARG A 48 -2.19 11.52 4.14
CA ARG A 48 -1.94 10.08 4.30
C ARG A 48 -2.59 9.53 5.56
N GLY A 49 -2.47 10.24 6.68
CA GLY A 49 -3.11 9.88 7.94
C GLY A 49 -4.62 9.73 7.79
N ALA A 50 -5.28 10.68 7.11
CA ALA A 50 -6.71 10.58 6.84
C ALA A 50 -7.07 9.32 6.01
N CYS A 51 -6.28 9.01 4.96
CA CYS A 51 -6.50 7.81 4.15
C CYS A 51 -6.31 6.52 4.96
N LEU A 52 -5.24 6.39 5.73
CA LEU A 52 -4.97 5.20 6.55
C LEU A 52 -6.06 4.98 7.61
N THR A 53 -6.45 6.05 8.30
CA THR A 53 -7.53 5.98 9.28
C THR A 53 -8.84 5.52 8.64
N ALA A 54 -9.15 6.00 7.43
CA ALA A 54 -10.34 5.54 6.71
C ALA A 54 -10.29 4.04 6.36
N LEU A 55 -9.14 3.54 5.89
CA LEU A 55 -8.98 2.12 5.58
C LEU A 55 -9.18 1.24 6.82
N VAL A 56 -8.51 1.59 7.93
CA VAL A 56 -8.59 0.81 9.18
C VAL A 56 -9.97 0.95 9.84
N ALA A 57 -10.62 2.11 9.75
CA ALA A 57 -11.99 2.29 10.24
C ALA A 57 -13.00 1.41 9.50
N ASN A 58 -12.70 1.02 8.25
CA ASN A 58 -13.48 0.05 7.48
C ASN A 58 -12.95 -1.40 7.63
N HIS A 59 -12.13 -1.68 8.65
CA HIS A 59 -11.55 -3.00 8.94
C HIS A 59 -10.72 -3.60 7.79
N LEU A 60 -10.19 -2.77 6.89
CA LEU A 60 -9.41 -3.22 5.75
C LEU A 60 -7.93 -3.32 6.12
N PRO A 61 -7.28 -4.50 6.03
CA PRO A 61 -5.85 -4.64 6.25
C PRO A 61 -5.06 -3.73 5.31
N VAL A 62 -4.02 -3.07 5.83
CA VAL A 62 -3.18 -2.15 5.07
C VAL A 62 -1.75 -2.69 4.97
N ALA A 63 -1.28 -2.91 3.75
CA ALA A 63 0.12 -3.14 3.46
C ALA A 63 0.80 -1.84 3.01
N GLU A 64 2.06 -1.65 3.40
CA GLU A 64 2.81 -0.43 3.09
C GLU A 64 4.03 -0.72 2.22
N TYR A 65 4.24 0.12 1.20
CA TYR A 65 5.36 -0.03 0.25
C TYR A 65 6.06 1.29 -0.02
N THR A 66 7.36 1.23 -0.23
CA THR A 66 8.15 2.38 -0.72
C THR A 66 7.98 2.55 -2.22
N ALA A 67 8.18 3.78 -2.73
CA ALA A 67 8.32 4.04 -4.17
C ALA A 67 9.33 3.11 -4.86
N LEU A 68 10.41 2.75 -4.16
CA LEU A 68 11.43 1.84 -4.70
C LEU A 68 10.87 0.43 -4.91
N GLN A 69 10.13 -0.10 -3.93
CA GLN A 69 9.47 -1.41 -4.04
C GLN A 69 8.44 -1.41 -5.16
N LEU A 70 7.61 -0.35 -5.24
CA LEU A 70 6.65 -0.18 -6.33
C LEU A 70 7.34 -0.24 -7.69
N LYS A 71 8.36 0.60 -7.90
CA LYS A 71 9.07 0.69 -9.19
C LYS A 71 9.75 -0.63 -9.56
N LYS A 72 10.35 -1.32 -8.58
CA LYS A 72 10.94 -2.66 -8.79
C LYS A 72 9.88 -3.68 -9.20
N ALA A 73 8.73 -3.69 -8.54
CA ALA A 73 7.67 -4.66 -8.79
C ALA A 73 6.99 -4.46 -10.16
N VAL A 74 6.77 -3.19 -10.54
CA VAL A 74 6.06 -2.82 -11.76
C VAL A 74 6.97 -2.78 -13.00
N VAL A 75 8.17 -2.20 -12.87
CA VAL A 75 9.09 -1.93 -14.00
C VAL A 75 10.30 -2.87 -14.02
N GLY A 76 10.60 -3.54 -12.92
CA GLY A 76 11.75 -4.45 -12.78
C GLY A 76 12.97 -3.83 -12.10
N TYR A 77 13.02 -2.50 -11.92
CA TYR A 77 14.12 -1.83 -11.23
C TYR A 77 13.67 -0.55 -10.49
N GLY A 78 14.39 -0.19 -9.43
CA GLY A 78 13.91 0.82 -8.47
C GLY A 78 14.09 2.28 -8.89
N LYS A 79 14.98 2.57 -9.85
CA LYS A 79 15.24 3.94 -10.33
C LYS A 79 14.38 4.33 -11.55
N ALA A 80 13.30 3.59 -11.82
CA ALA A 80 12.40 3.88 -12.94
C ALA A 80 11.78 5.28 -12.83
N ALA A 81 11.63 5.94 -13.98
CA ALA A 81 10.96 7.21 -14.11
C ALA A 81 9.43 7.04 -14.07
N LYS A 82 8.70 8.06 -13.61
CA LYS A 82 7.23 8.02 -13.51
C LYS A 82 6.52 7.60 -14.82
N PRO A 83 6.91 8.08 -16.02
CA PRO A 83 6.28 7.64 -17.27
C PRO A 83 6.43 6.13 -17.53
N GLN A 84 7.54 5.52 -17.10
CA GLN A 84 7.75 4.09 -17.26
C GLN A 84 6.80 3.28 -16.37
N VAL A 85 6.52 3.77 -15.15
CA VAL A 85 5.50 3.17 -14.27
C VAL A 85 4.13 3.23 -14.95
N GLN A 86 3.73 4.38 -15.51
CA GLN A 86 2.44 4.54 -16.19
C GLN A 86 2.28 3.58 -17.38
N GLU A 87 3.30 3.47 -18.24
CA GLU A 87 3.31 2.55 -19.39
C GLU A 87 3.22 1.10 -18.94
N MET A 88 3.98 0.72 -17.91
CA MET A 88 3.95 -0.64 -17.38
C MET A 88 2.60 -0.97 -16.73
N VAL A 89 2.01 -0.06 -15.96
CA VAL A 89 0.67 -0.23 -15.39
C VAL A 89 -0.37 -0.44 -16.50
N LYS A 90 -0.34 0.40 -17.55
CA LYS A 90 -1.22 0.25 -18.72
C LYS A 90 -1.09 -1.15 -19.34
N ARG A 91 0.15 -1.61 -19.57
CA ARG A 91 0.44 -2.93 -20.17
C ARG A 91 -0.01 -4.09 -19.28
N LEU A 92 0.35 -4.05 -17.99
CA LEU A 92 0.07 -5.11 -17.03
C LEU A 92 -1.43 -5.30 -16.80
N LEU A 93 -2.21 -4.21 -16.80
CA LEU A 93 -3.66 -4.25 -16.60
C LEU A 93 -4.46 -4.18 -17.91
N LYS A 94 -3.79 -4.16 -19.07
CA LYS A 94 -4.41 -4.03 -20.41
C LYS A 94 -5.39 -2.84 -20.50
N LEU A 95 -5.00 -1.68 -19.93
CA LEU A 95 -5.85 -0.49 -19.91
C LEU A 95 -6.01 0.11 -21.32
N PRO A 96 -7.19 0.68 -21.65
CA PRO A 96 -7.47 1.24 -22.97
C PRO A 96 -6.65 2.51 -23.27
N GLY A 97 -6.11 3.15 -22.23
CA GLY A 97 -5.34 4.38 -22.34
C GLY A 97 -4.28 4.48 -21.25
N LEU A 98 -3.43 5.51 -21.35
CA LEU A 98 -2.44 5.78 -20.31
C LEU A 98 -3.18 6.33 -19.07
N PRO A 99 -3.06 5.68 -17.90
CA PRO A 99 -3.69 6.19 -16.69
C PRO A 99 -3.08 7.54 -16.27
N GLY A 100 -3.87 8.38 -15.61
CA GLY A 100 -3.35 9.57 -14.93
C GLY A 100 -2.26 9.21 -13.91
N LYS A 101 -1.39 10.15 -13.57
CA LYS A 101 -0.20 9.89 -12.74
C LYS A 101 -0.55 9.27 -11.38
N ASP A 102 -1.51 9.84 -10.68
CA ASP A 102 -1.93 9.35 -9.35
C ASP A 102 -2.62 7.98 -9.44
N ALA A 103 -3.44 7.77 -10.49
CA ALA A 103 -4.06 6.48 -10.76
C ALA A 103 -3.01 5.40 -11.07
N ALA A 104 -1.96 5.75 -11.81
CA ALA A 104 -0.86 4.83 -12.11
C ALA A 104 -0.07 4.45 -10.85
N ASP A 105 0.23 5.42 -9.99
CA ASP A 105 0.92 5.17 -8.72
C ASP A 105 0.05 4.26 -7.82
N ALA A 106 -1.27 4.51 -7.70
CA ALA A 106 -2.21 3.67 -6.95
C ALA A 106 -2.35 2.24 -7.51
N LEU A 107 -2.53 2.10 -8.83
CA LEU A 107 -2.58 0.80 -9.49
C LEU A 107 -1.25 0.05 -9.38
N GLY A 108 -0.12 0.78 -9.43
CA GLY A 108 1.21 0.23 -9.21
C GLY A 108 1.38 -0.37 -7.82
N LEU A 109 0.88 0.28 -6.77
CA LEU A 109 0.85 -0.27 -5.40
C LEU A 109 0.01 -1.55 -5.33
N ALA A 110 -1.16 -1.57 -5.96
CA ALA A 110 -2.01 -2.76 -5.99
C ALA A 110 -1.31 -3.94 -6.69
N ILE A 111 -0.65 -3.70 -7.82
CA ILE A 111 0.15 -4.72 -8.53
C ILE A 111 1.30 -5.22 -7.64
N THR A 112 2.00 -4.30 -6.97
CA THR A 112 3.09 -4.61 -6.06
C THR A 112 2.62 -5.54 -4.94
N HIS A 113 1.49 -5.22 -4.32
CA HIS A 113 0.90 -6.04 -3.28
C HIS A 113 0.52 -7.44 -3.80
N ALA A 114 -0.15 -7.51 -4.96
CA ALA A 114 -0.55 -8.79 -5.55
C ALA A 114 0.65 -9.69 -5.90
N GLN A 115 1.76 -9.11 -6.37
CA GLN A 115 3.00 -9.86 -6.63
C GLN A 115 3.66 -10.35 -5.34
N VAL A 116 3.79 -9.51 -4.31
CA VAL A 116 4.37 -9.89 -3.02
C VAL A 116 3.55 -11.00 -2.36
N SER A 117 2.22 -10.87 -2.34
CA SER A 117 1.33 -11.88 -1.77
C SER A 117 1.46 -13.23 -2.47
N ARG A 118 1.53 -13.24 -3.81
CA ARG A 118 1.78 -14.47 -4.59
C ARG A 118 3.14 -15.11 -4.28
N THR A 119 4.20 -14.31 -4.18
CA THR A 119 5.54 -14.81 -3.84
C THR A 119 5.56 -15.42 -2.44
N MET A 120 4.96 -14.77 -1.45
CA MET A 120 4.87 -15.30 -0.08
C MET A 120 4.07 -16.61 -0.01
N LEU A 121 2.95 -16.70 -0.73
CA LEU A 121 2.18 -17.94 -0.85
C LEU A 121 3.01 -19.08 -1.50
N ALA A 122 3.82 -18.77 -2.49
CA ALA A 122 4.71 -19.75 -3.12
C ALA A 122 5.82 -20.22 -2.17
N ILE A 123 6.45 -19.30 -1.44
CA ILE A 123 7.46 -19.63 -0.42
C ILE A 123 6.86 -20.55 0.65
N ASN A 124 5.66 -20.25 1.15
CA ASN A 124 4.96 -21.07 2.14
C ASN A 124 4.65 -22.49 1.63
N LYS A 125 4.41 -22.66 0.33
CA LYS A 125 4.19 -23.99 -0.30
C LYS A 125 5.49 -24.77 -0.47
N VAL A 126 6.61 -24.10 -0.70
CA VAL A 126 7.92 -24.70 -1.02
C VAL A 126 8.84 -24.77 0.20
N SER A 127 8.37 -24.38 1.38
CA SER A 127 9.12 -24.53 2.63
C SER A 127 8.65 -25.77 3.40
N PRO A 128 9.07 -27.01 3.04
CA PRO A 128 8.94 -28.15 3.93
C PRO A 128 10.03 -28.00 4.98
N LEU A 129 9.70 -27.49 6.18
CA LEU A 129 10.38 -27.75 7.46
C LEU A 129 9.84 -26.78 8.53
N GLN A 130 9.04 -27.34 9.43
CA GLN A 130 8.87 -26.98 10.85
C GLN A 130 9.16 -25.53 11.25
N ALA A 131 8.09 -24.79 11.58
CA ALA A 131 8.19 -23.88 12.71
C ALA A 131 8.65 -24.72 13.91
N ARG A 132 9.96 -24.72 14.19
CA ARG A 132 10.47 -25.20 15.46
C ARG A 132 9.79 -24.35 16.53
N THR A 133 8.80 -24.92 17.19
CA THR A 133 8.38 -24.56 18.54
C THR A 133 9.61 -24.66 19.43
N HIS A 134 10.39 -23.58 19.47
CA HIS A 134 11.48 -23.40 20.41
C HIS A 134 10.97 -22.47 21.50
N GLY A 135 10.60 -23.06 22.64
CA GLY A 135 10.06 -22.31 23.78
C GLY A 135 9.03 -23.10 24.57
N SER A 136 9.45 -24.27 25.03
CA SER A 136 8.75 -25.13 25.98
C SER A 136 8.12 -24.36 27.14
N TYR A 137 6.86 -24.72 27.40
CA TYR A 137 6.24 -24.69 28.73
C TYR A 137 7.28 -25.14 29.78
N ARG A 138 7.66 -24.24 30.69
CA ARG A 138 8.19 -24.60 32.00
C ARG A 138 7.32 -23.91 33.04
N ASP A 139 6.47 -24.76 33.59
CA ASP A 139 5.83 -24.75 34.89
C ASP A 139 6.47 -23.83 35.96
N GLY A 140 5.59 -23.17 36.72
CA GLY A 140 5.84 -22.77 38.10
C GLY A 140 6.69 -21.52 38.36
N ARG A 141 6.02 -20.41 38.75
CA ARG A 141 6.07 -19.88 40.13
C ARG A 141 5.17 -18.66 40.28
N SER A 142 4.19 -18.81 41.16
CA SER A 142 3.55 -17.75 41.92
C SER A 142 4.58 -16.98 42.74
N TYR A 143 4.57 -15.65 42.63
CA TYR A 143 4.48 -14.67 43.72
C TYR A 143 3.78 -13.43 43.18
#